data_AF-A0A1X0NVF3-F1
#
_entry.id   AF-A0A1X0NVF3-F1
#
_cell.length_a   1.000
_cell.length_b   1.000
_cell.length_c   1.000
_cell.angle_alpha   90.00
_cell.angle_beta   90.00
_cell.angle_gamma   90.00
#
_symmetry.space_group_name_H-M   'P 1'
#
loop_
_entity.id
_entity.type
_entity.pdbx_description
1 polymer ?
#
loop_
_entity_poly.entity_id
_entity_poly.type
_entity_poly.pdbx_seq_one_letter_code
_entity_poly.pdbx_strand_id
1 'polypeptide(L)'
;MEAEDVVEVLQDPSMYTRSIHKENGARWVRGLTPVDAEVERQEQRDYRSAIRRRFSMFKFNSLMEHWLRLPILLGVLSFISTAFYIATWTEVFAINFPPNEEELWVSAARPQEKLEMFLYKLWYMWGVSFLQALFSLTLSWSIGTAARHFSALCGVGISLLSLMAIMGQLLMLWLACGISPLSKRNECNIPFTLYWTFSVGRTVGPLLALWCIAPVLDIMQGNRFYWKILLGVPVFVYIVGVTLLVVDESSSERGYLVYWCCCCAALVSWVPLIVSCIKQRWFQVVFTPKRHKE
;
A
#
# COMPACT_ATOMS: atom_id res chain seq x y z
N MET A 1 34.22 19.79 -54.08
CA MET A 1 34.21 19.94 -52.62
C MET A 1 32.86 19.43 -52.18
N GLU A 2 32.83 18.13 -51.92
CA GLU A 2 31.67 17.38 -51.44
C GLU A 2 31.58 17.55 -49.92
N ALA A 3 30.38 17.82 -49.44
CA ALA A 3 29.98 17.53 -48.07
C ALA A 3 28.52 17.05 -48.16
N GLU A 4 28.35 15.78 -48.51
CA GLU A 4 27.07 15.11 -48.34
C GLU A 4 26.97 14.67 -46.88
N ASP A 5 25.98 15.23 -46.17
CA ASP A 5 25.56 14.82 -44.84
C ASP A 5 25.13 13.35 -44.86
N VAL A 6 25.94 12.47 -44.28
CA VAL A 6 25.59 11.06 -44.08
C VAL A 6 24.75 10.96 -42.81
N VAL A 7 23.42 10.94 -42.97
CA VAL A 7 22.49 10.63 -41.88
C VAL A 7 22.45 9.10 -41.70
N GLU A 8 23.08 8.60 -40.64
CA GLU A 8 23.03 7.18 -40.27
C GLU A 8 21.69 6.88 -39.57
N VAL A 9 20.80 6.19 -40.29
CA VAL A 9 19.50 5.75 -39.75
C VAL A 9 19.74 4.57 -38.79
N LEU A 10 19.66 4.87 -37.49
CA LEU A 10 20.08 3.97 -36.40
C LEU A 10 19.15 2.78 -36.14
N GLN A 11 18.02 2.64 -36.83
CA GLN A 11 17.20 1.41 -36.77
C GLN A 11 16.09 1.41 -37.83
N ASP A 12 16.06 0.35 -38.64
CA ASP A 12 15.02 0.11 -39.65
C ASP A 12 13.74 -0.45 -38.96
N PRO A 13 12.58 0.25 -39.05
CA PRO A 13 11.32 -0.19 -38.42
C PRO A 13 10.82 -1.54 -38.93
N SER A 14 11.26 -1.97 -40.12
CA SER A 14 10.87 -3.24 -40.73
C SER A 14 11.36 -4.47 -39.96
N MET A 15 12.47 -4.34 -39.21
CA MET A 15 13.01 -5.38 -38.34
C MET A 15 12.12 -5.63 -37.11
N TYR A 16 11.47 -4.59 -36.58
CA TYR A 16 10.56 -4.73 -35.43
C TYR A 16 9.24 -5.42 -35.83
N THR A 17 8.78 -5.22 -37.07
CA THR A 17 7.56 -5.89 -37.56
C THR A 17 7.76 -7.36 -37.89
N ARG A 18 8.99 -7.77 -38.27
CA ARG A 18 9.32 -9.18 -38.53
C ARG A 18 9.36 -10.04 -37.26
N SER A 19 9.75 -9.48 -36.11
CA SER A 19 9.75 -10.22 -34.84
C SER A 19 8.35 -10.47 -34.26
N ILE A 20 7.33 -9.75 -34.74
CA ILE A 20 5.93 -9.89 -34.33
C ILE A 20 5.17 -10.89 -35.22
N HIS A 21 5.63 -11.13 -36.45
CA HIS A 21 5.04 -12.14 -37.33
C HIS A 21 5.47 -13.55 -36.89
N LYS A 22 4.57 -14.23 -36.18
CA LYS A 22 4.72 -15.64 -35.80
C LYS A 22 4.87 -16.51 -37.04
N GLU A 23 6.06 -17.07 -37.24
CA GLU A 23 6.28 -18.15 -38.19
C GLU A 23 5.40 -19.37 -37.81
N ASN A 24 4.93 -20.09 -38.83
CA ASN A 24 4.03 -21.25 -38.72
C ASN A 24 4.60 -22.44 -37.92
N GLY A 25 5.83 -22.33 -37.37
CA GLY A 25 6.44 -23.26 -36.43
C GLY A 25 6.33 -22.87 -34.96
N ALA A 26 5.75 -21.70 -34.62
CA ALA A 26 5.56 -21.25 -33.24
C ALA A 26 4.48 -22.09 -32.53
N ARG A 27 4.90 -23.26 -32.05
CA ARG A 27 4.08 -24.23 -31.33
C ARG A 27 3.59 -23.61 -30.02
N TRP A 28 2.27 -23.55 -29.89
CA TRP A 28 1.53 -23.02 -28.76
C TRP A 28 2.15 -23.41 -27.42
N VAL A 29 2.37 -22.43 -26.54
CA VAL A 29 2.60 -22.60 -25.12
C VAL A 29 1.39 -23.31 -24.53
N ARG A 30 1.44 -24.65 -24.47
CA ARG A 30 0.42 -25.49 -23.83
C ARG A 30 1.08 -26.80 -23.39
N GLY A 31 1.06 -27.08 -22.09
CA GLY A 31 1.44 -28.36 -21.51
C GLY A 31 2.47 -28.25 -20.40
N LEU A 32 2.01 -28.28 -19.16
CA LEU A 32 2.83 -28.75 -18.04
C LEU A 32 3.05 -30.25 -18.27
N THR A 33 4.29 -30.71 -18.42
CA THR A 33 4.64 -32.14 -18.43
C THR A 33 5.56 -32.44 -17.24
N PRO A 34 5.33 -33.54 -16.51
CA PRO A 34 6.18 -33.92 -15.37
C PRO A 34 7.55 -34.38 -15.89
N VAL A 35 8.62 -33.88 -15.28
CA VAL A 35 10.01 -34.28 -15.56
C VAL A 35 10.44 -35.30 -14.51
N ASP A 36 11.18 -36.31 -14.95
CA ASP A 36 11.50 -37.54 -14.22
C ASP A 36 12.08 -37.32 -12.82
N ALA A 37 11.41 -37.94 -11.85
CA ALA A 37 11.47 -37.57 -10.46
C ALA A 37 12.72 -38.03 -9.69
N GLU A 38 13.62 -38.82 -10.29
CA GLU A 38 14.77 -39.38 -9.58
C GLU A 38 15.99 -38.43 -9.54
N VAL A 39 16.28 -37.72 -10.64
CA VAL A 39 17.53 -36.93 -10.77
C VAL A 39 17.43 -35.58 -10.06
N GLU A 40 16.27 -34.93 -10.09
CA GLU A 40 16.02 -33.69 -9.32
C GLU A 40 16.05 -33.92 -7.80
N ARG A 41 15.70 -35.12 -7.32
CA ARG A 41 15.68 -35.43 -5.87
C ARG A 41 17.08 -35.47 -5.26
N GLN A 42 18.09 -35.91 -6.01
CA GLN A 42 19.46 -36.04 -5.49
C GLN A 42 20.13 -34.66 -5.36
N GLU A 43 20.08 -33.84 -6.43
CA GLU A 43 20.63 -32.49 -6.42
C GLU A 43 19.87 -31.56 -5.46
N GLN A 44 18.54 -31.72 -5.31
CA GLN A 44 17.79 -30.98 -4.30
C GLN A 44 18.15 -31.40 -2.87
N ARG A 45 18.51 -32.66 -2.60
CA ARG A 45 18.93 -33.08 -1.25
C ARG A 45 20.27 -32.50 -0.86
N ASP A 46 21.22 -32.45 -1.78
CA ASP A 46 22.54 -31.88 -1.51
C ASP A 46 22.51 -30.35 -1.42
N TYR A 47 21.73 -29.68 -2.27
CA TYR A 47 21.49 -28.25 -2.16
C TYR A 47 20.72 -27.86 -0.88
N ARG A 48 19.67 -28.63 -0.51
CA ARG A 48 18.91 -28.40 0.73
C ARG A 48 19.75 -28.68 1.97
N SER A 49 20.65 -29.66 1.95
CA SER A 49 21.52 -29.96 3.10
C SER A 49 22.62 -28.91 3.27
N ALA A 50 23.18 -28.36 2.19
CA ALA A 50 24.11 -27.24 2.23
C ALA A 50 23.47 -25.94 2.74
N ILE A 51 22.24 -25.63 2.29
CA ILE A 51 21.46 -24.51 2.81
C ILE A 51 21.07 -24.74 4.26
N ARG A 52 20.61 -25.94 4.63
CA ARG A 52 20.25 -26.27 6.02
C ARG A 52 21.45 -26.14 6.95
N ARG A 53 22.68 -26.46 6.51
CA ARG A 53 23.91 -26.25 7.30
C ARG A 53 24.30 -24.77 7.42
N ARG A 54 24.09 -23.95 6.37
CA ARG A 54 24.29 -22.49 6.45
C ARG A 54 23.28 -21.81 7.35
N PHE A 55 22.03 -22.28 7.38
CA PHE A 55 20.97 -21.73 8.24
C PHE A 55 20.93 -22.35 9.64
N SER A 56 21.47 -23.55 9.88
CA SER A 56 21.54 -24.13 11.23
C SER A 56 22.56 -23.45 12.15
N MET A 57 23.46 -22.61 11.61
CA MET A 57 24.32 -21.74 12.42
C MET A 57 23.57 -20.49 12.91
N PHE A 58 22.46 -20.11 12.28
CA PHE A 58 21.50 -19.15 12.83
C PHE A 58 20.46 -19.93 13.63
N LYS A 59 20.80 -20.29 14.88
CA LYS A 59 19.87 -20.85 15.87
C LYS A 59 18.76 -19.83 16.21
N PHE A 60 17.76 -19.74 15.35
CA PHE A 60 16.50 -18.99 15.51
C PHE A 60 15.46 -19.82 16.30
N ASN A 61 15.88 -20.50 17.38
CA ASN A 61 15.12 -21.60 17.97
C ASN A 61 14.18 -21.24 19.14
N SER A 62 13.84 -19.97 19.37
CA SER A 62 12.83 -19.60 20.39
C SER A 62 11.98 -18.35 20.10
N LEU A 63 12.28 -17.58 19.04
CA LEU A 63 11.57 -16.34 18.67
C LEU A 63 10.36 -16.57 17.73
N MET A 64 10.11 -17.84 17.41
CA MET A 64 9.29 -18.27 16.27
C MET A 64 7.84 -18.59 16.65
N GLU A 65 7.38 -18.15 17.81
CA GLU A 65 6.09 -18.62 18.27
C GLU A 65 4.93 -17.99 17.47
N HIS A 66 5.03 -16.76 16.95
CA HIS A 66 4.19 -16.25 15.86
C HIS A 66 4.94 -15.12 15.12
N TRP A 67 5.57 -15.42 13.99
CA TRP A 67 6.26 -14.45 13.14
C TRP A 67 5.39 -13.27 12.65
N LEU A 68 4.06 -13.39 12.72
CA LEU A 68 3.07 -12.36 12.39
C LEU A 68 2.47 -11.66 13.63
N ARG A 69 3.01 -11.86 14.85
CA ARG A 69 2.49 -11.23 16.09
C ARG A 69 2.34 -9.72 15.98
N LEU A 70 3.40 -9.04 15.55
CA LEU A 70 3.41 -7.58 15.43
C LEU A 70 2.40 -7.07 14.40
N PRO A 71 2.37 -7.54 13.14
CA PRO A 71 1.38 -7.08 12.17
C PRO A 71 -0.05 -7.47 12.58
N ILE A 72 -0.28 -8.60 13.26
CA ILE A 72 -1.61 -8.95 13.77
C ILE A 72 -2.04 -7.96 14.87
N LEU A 73 -1.16 -7.65 15.82
CA LEU A 73 -1.47 -6.71 16.89
C LEU A 73 -1.78 -5.31 16.34
N LEU A 74 -0.97 -4.82 15.41
CA LEU A 74 -1.22 -3.56 14.71
C LEU A 74 -2.51 -3.62 13.86
N GLY A 75 -2.81 -4.76 13.25
CA GLY A 75 -4.06 -4.99 12.52
C GLY A 75 -5.28 -4.92 13.42
N VAL A 76 -5.24 -5.54 14.60
CA VAL A 76 -6.33 -5.48 15.58
C VAL A 76 -6.50 -4.07 16.14
N LEU A 77 -5.41 -3.38 16.48
CA LEU A 77 -5.46 -1.98 16.95
C LEU A 77 -6.00 -1.03 15.87
N SER A 78 -5.56 -1.19 14.62
CA SER A 78 -6.06 -0.39 13.49
C SER A 78 -7.54 -0.70 13.20
N PHE A 79 -7.98 -1.95 13.33
CA PHE A 79 -9.39 -2.33 13.21
C PHE A 79 -10.25 -1.66 14.30
N ILE A 80 -9.86 -1.77 15.57
CA ILE A 80 -10.59 -1.19 16.70
C ILE A 80 -10.66 0.34 16.57
N SER A 81 -9.53 0.99 16.27
CA SER A 81 -9.49 2.45 16.10
C SER A 81 -10.33 2.93 14.92
N THR A 82 -10.33 2.21 13.79
CA THR A 82 -11.17 2.52 12.64
C THR A 82 -12.65 2.28 12.93
N ALA A 83 -13.00 1.20 13.66
CA ALA A 83 -14.38 0.93 14.06
C ALA A 83 -14.91 2.00 15.03
N PHE A 84 -14.09 2.42 16.01
CA PHE A 84 -14.42 3.52 16.92
C PHE A 84 -14.61 4.84 16.16
N TYR A 85 -13.74 5.11 15.18
CA TYR A 85 -13.84 6.26 14.31
C TYR A 85 -15.14 6.30 13.49
N ILE A 86 -15.56 5.15 12.96
CA ILE A 86 -16.85 5.02 12.25
C ILE A 86 -18.03 5.22 13.20
N ALA A 87 -17.95 4.75 14.44
CA ALA A 87 -19.06 4.82 15.40
C ALA A 87 -19.32 6.24 15.95
N THR A 88 -18.32 7.12 15.94
CA THR A 88 -18.38 8.48 16.53
C THR A 88 -18.83 9.57 15.54
N TRP A 89 -19.65 9.21 14.55
CA TRP A 89 -20.02 9.92 13.30
C TRP A 89 -20.05 11.47 13.23
N THR A 90 -19.77 11.95 12.00
CA THR A 90 -19.97 13.29 11.34
C THR A 90 -18.81 14.29 11.23
N GLU A 91 -18.40 15.03 12.26
CA GLU A 91 -17.55 16.23 12.04
C GLU A 91 -16.08 15.93 11.65
N VAL A 92 -15.58 14.73 11.95
CA VAL A 92 -14.15 14.40 11.75
C VAL A 92 -13.82 14.05 10.29
N PHE A 93 -14.81 13.84 9.43
CA PHE A 93 -14.58 13.52 8.02
C PHE A 93 -14.23 14.74 7.18
N ALA A 94 -14.72 15.93 7.58
CA ALA A 94 -14.44 17.20 6.91
C ALA A 94 -12.94 17.51 6.88
N ILE A 95 -12.20 17.14 7.93
CA ILE A 95 -10.75 17.38 8.00
C ILE A 95 -9.98 16.52 6.98
N ASN A 96 -10.46 15.33 6.63
CA ASN A 96 -9.74 14.47 5.68
C ASN A 96 -9.85 15.00 4.25
N PHE A 97 -11.03 15.48 3.85
CA PHE A 97 -11.27 16.04 2.52
C PHE A 97 -12.06 17.34 2.66
N PRO A 98 -11.38 18.42 3.09
CA PRO A 98 -12.04 19.70 3.27
C PRO A 98 -12.53 20.21 1.92
N PRO A 99 -13.79 20.67 1.79
CA PRO A 99 -14.29 21.33 0.59
C PRO A 99 -13.63 22.70 0.41
N ASN A 100 -13.34 23.41 1.51
CA ASN A 100 -12.81 24.77 1.51
C ASN A 100 -11.57 24.92 2.40
N GLU A 101 -10.72 25.89 2.10
CA GLU A 101 -9.53 26.20 2.90
C GLU A 101 -9.89 26.66 4.32
N GLU A 102 -11.00 27.39 4.48
CA GLU A 102 -11.44 27.96 5.76
C GLU A 102 -11.69 26.90 6.83
N GLU A 103 -12.12 25.70 6.44
CA GLU A 103 -12.34 24.58 7.37
C GLU A 103 -11.02 24.07 7.98
N LEU A 104 -9.91 24.20 7.25
CA LEU A 104 -8.59 23.84 7.75
C LEU A 104 -8.05 24.85 8.76
N TRP A 105 -8.48 26.11 8.72
CA TRP A 105 -8.05 27.14 9.68
C TRP A 105 -8.46 26.80 11.11
N VAL A 106 -9.63 26.17 11.30
CA VAL A 106 -10.08 25.70 12.62
C VAL A 106 -9.14 24.63 13.16
N SER A 107 -8.55 23.82 12.29
CA SER A 107 -7.70 22.68 12.63
C SER A 107 -6.22 23.05 12.78
N ALA A 108 -5.76 24.15 12.18
CA ALA A 108 -4.40 24.64 12.27
C ALA A 108 -3.99 25.00 13.72
N ALA A 109 -2.69 24.91 14.00
CA ALA A 109 -2.13 25.26 15.30
C ALA A 109 -2.20 26.76 15.54
N ARG A 110 -2.70 27.17 16.72
CA ARG A 110 -2.67 28.59 17.08
C ARG A 110 -1.29 29.00 17.62
N PRO A 111 -0.85 30.26 17.46
CA PRO A 111 0.49 30.68 17.90
C PRO A 111 0.82 30.48 19.39
N GLN A 112 -0.20 30.37 20.25
CA GLN A 112 -0.06 30.16 21.69
C GLN A 112 -0.31 28.70 22.11
N GLU A 113 -0.64 27.83 21.16
CA GLU A 113 -0.97 26.43 21.41
C GLU A 113 0.30 25.60 21.58
N LYS A 114 0.35 24.78 22.63
CA LYS A 114 1.47 23.84 22.82
C LYS A 114 1.33 22.66 21.87
N LEU A 115 2.46 22.07 21.46
CA LEU A 115 2.49 20.91 20.56
C LEU A 115 1.61 19.75 21.05
N GLU A 116 1.60 19.50 22.36
CA GLU A 116 0.79 18.45 22.98
C GLU A 116 -0.71 18.68 22.80
N MET A 117 -1.19 19.92 22.96
CA MET A 117 -2.61 20.26 22.78
C MET A 117 -3.02 20.10 21.31
N PHE A 118 -2.16 20.55 20.40
CA PHE A 118 -2.37 20.39 18.96
C PHE A 118 -2.42 18.91 18.54
N LEU A 119 -1.48 18.09 19.03
CA LEU A 119 -1.47 16.65 18.75
C LEU A 119 -2.69 15.95 19.34
N TYR A 120 -3.14 16.35 20.53
CA TYR A 120 -4.36 15.82 21.14
C TYR A 120 -5.62 16.19 20.34
N LYS A 121 -5.72 17.44 19.89
CA LYS A 121 -6.82 17.93 19.05
C LYS A 121 -6.95 17.12 17.75
N LEU A 122 -5.83 16.77 17.12
CA LEU A 122 -5.80 16.01 15.87
C LEU A 122 -5.57 14.49 16.06
N TRP A 123 -5.61 13.98 17.30
CA TRP A 123 -5.17 12.61 17.61
C TRP A 123 -5.93 11.54 16.85
N TYR A 124 -7.23 11.73 16.64
CA TYR A 124 -8.05 10.80 15.88
C TYR A 124 -7.60 10.69 14.42
N MET A 125 -7.25 11.81 13.79
CA MET A 125 -6.84 11.85 12.37
C MET A 125 -5.48 11.17 12.18
N TRP A 126 -4.47 11.59 12.96
CA TRP A 126 -3.12 11.04 12.78
C TRP A 126 -2.96 9.67 13.42
N GLY A 127 -3.58 9.40 14.57
CA GLY A 127 -3.49 8.13 15.28
C GLY A 127 -4.04 6.96 14.49
N VAL A 128 -5.26 7.09 13.93
CA VAL A 128 -5.86 6.04 13.09
C VAL A 128 -5.01 5.81 11.85
N SER A 129 -4.67 6.88 11.13
CA SER A 129 -3.89 6.79 9.88
C SER A 129 -2.50 6.20 10.11
N PHE A 130 -1.84 6.57 11.21
CA PHE A 130 -0.54 6.06 11.60
C PHE A 130 -0.59 4.57 11.91
N LEU A 131 -1.59 4.10 12.66
CA LEU A 131 -1.80 2.68 12.93
C LEU A 131 -2.05 1.88 11.65
N GLN A 132 -2.87 2.40 10.72
CA GLN A 132 -3.12 1.74 9.43
C GLN A 132 -1.86 1.67 8.55
N ALA A 133 -1.07 2.75 8.52
CA ALA A 133 0.20 2.78 7.79
C ALA A 133 1.23 1.81 8.40
N LEU A 134 1.33 1.73 9.73
CA LEU A 134 2.20 0.76 10.40
C LEU A 134 1.74 -0.69 10.18
N PHE A 135 0.44 -0.94 10.24
CA PHE A 135 -0.13 -2.26 9.97
C PHE A 135 0.23 -2.72 8.55
N SER A 136 -0.08 -1.90 7.55
CA SER A 136 0.23 -2.21 6.15
C SER A 136 1.72 -2.35 5.88
N LEU A 137 2.57 -1.53 6.52
CA LEU A 137 4.03 -1.60 6.42
C LEU A 137 4.57 -2.91 6.97
N THR A 138 4.20 -3.24 8.21
CA THR A 138 4.71 -4.44 8.91
C THR A 138 4.23 -5.73 8.25
N LEU A 139 2.99 -5.74 7.73
CA LEU A 139 2.46 -6.87 7.00
C LEU A 139 3.13 -7.04 5.63
N SER A 140 3.26 -5.95 4.87
CA SER A 140 3.94 -5.94 3.56
C SER A 140 5.40 -6.37 3.68
N TRP A 141 6.09 -5.89 4.72
CA TRP A 141 7.47 -6.28 5.00
C TRP A 141 7.57 -7.76 5.35
N SER A 142 6.76 -8.24 6.30
CA SER A 142 6.79 -9.64 6.74
C SER A 142 6.50 -10.61 5.58
N ILE A 143 5.44 -10.36 4.82
CA ILE A 143 5.05 -11.22 3.70
C ILE A 143 5.98 -11.04 2.49
N GLY A 144 6.38 -9.80 2.19
CA GLY A 144 7.27 -9.49 1.07
C GLY A 144 8.65 -10.10 1.24
N THR A 145 9.23 -10.05 2.45
CA THR A 145 10.53 -10.69 2.74
C THR A 145 10.45 -12.21 2.76
N ALA A 146 9.37 -12.79 3.30
CA ALA A 146 9.17 -14.24 3.33
C ALA A 146 8.91 -14.85 1.94
N ALA A 147 8.17 -14.13 1.08
CA ALA A 147 7.84 -14.56 -0.27
C ALA A 147 8.86 -14.08 -1.33
N ARG A 148 9.77 -13.17 -0.97
CA ARG A 148 10.68 -12.47 -1.91
C ARG A 148 9.97 -11.93 -3.15
N HIS A 149 8.74 -11.45 -2.97
CA HIS A 149 7.87 -11.04 -4.08
C HIS A 149 7.91 -9.51 -4.23
N PHE A 150 8.34 -9.03 -5.39
CA PHE A 150 8.54 -7.59 -5.65
C PHE A 150 7.27 -6.76 -5.37
N SER A 151 6.11 -7.20 -5.88
CA SER A 151 4.84 -6.47 -5.67
C SER A 151 4.50 -6.31 -4.18
N ALA A 152 4.79 -7.31 -3.33
CA ALA A 152 4.49 -7.20 -1.91
C ALA A 152 5.45 -6.23 -1.21
N LEU A 153 6.70 -6.16 -1.67
CA LEU A 153 7.68 -5.18 -1.19
C LEU A 153 7.34 -3.74 -1.63
N CYS A 154 6.69 -3.55 -2.78
CA CYS A 154 6.16 -2.24 -3.17
C CYS A 154 5.20 -1.66 -2.12
N GLY A 155 4.43 -2.53 -1.43
CA GLY A 155 3.55 -2.13 -0.34
C GLY A 155 4.28 -1.41 0.79
N VAL A 156 5.54 -1.79 1.08
CA VAL A 156 6.39 -1.11 2.08
C VAL A 156 6.66 0.34 1.67
N GLY A 157 7.01 0.57 0.41
CA GLY A 157 7.24 1.92 -0.12
C GLY A 157 5.98 2.79 -0.06
N ILE A 158 4.82 2.22 -0.40
CA ILE A 158 3.53 2.91 -0.34
C ILE A 158 3.19 3.27 1.12
N SER A 159 3.38 2.36 2.08
CA SER A 159 3.14 2.67 3.49
C SER A 159 4.10 3.74 4.03
N LEU A 160 5.37 3.75 3.60
CA LEU A 160 6.31 4.82 3.96
C LEU A 160 5.89 6.17 3.37
N LEU A 161 5.43 6.21 2.12
CA LEU A 161 4.85 7.43 1.52
C LEU A 161 3.63 7.92 2.31
N SER A 162 2.77 7.00 2.76
CA SER A 162 1.64 7.34 3.64
C SER A 162 2.09 7.91 4.98
N LEU A 163 3.15 7.38 5.60
CA LEU A 163 3.71 7.93 6.85
C LEU A 163 4.28 9.34 6.63
N MET A 164 4.99 9.56 5.53
CA MET A 164 5.48 10.89 5.16
C MET A 164 4.33 11.87 4.91
N ALA A 165 3.24 11.42 4.27
CA ALA A 165 2.04 12.24 4.07
C ALA A 165 1.41 12.66 5.41
N ILE A 166 1.30 11.75 6.38
CA ILE A 166 0.80 12.06 7.74
C ILE A 166 1.67 13.14 8.39
N MET A 167 2.99 12.94 8.38
CA MET A 167 3.92 13.90 8.97
C MET A 167 3.89 15.25 8.26
N GLY A 168 3.79 15.24 6.93
CA GLY A 168 3.66 16.44 6.11
C GLY A 168 2.39 17.23 6.44
N GLN A 169 1.26 16.55 6.62
CA GLN A 169 0.00 17.21 7.01
C GLN A 169 0.05 17.82 8.40
N LEU A 170 0.63 17.11 9.38
CA LEU A 170 0.84 17.65 10.72
C LEU A 170 1.74 18.88 10.68
N LEU A 171 2.84 18.82 9.92
CA LEU A 171 3.77 19.93 9.78
C LEU A 171 3.11 21.14 9.10
N MET A 172 2.32 20.92 8.04
CA MET A 172 1.58 21.99 7.38
C MET A 172 0.60 22.68 8.33
N LEU A 173 -0.22 21.91 9.04
CA LEU A 173 -1.19 22.47 10.00
C LEU A 173 -0.50 23.16 11.18
N TRP A 174 0.68 22.69 11.57
CA TRP A 174 1.49 23.30 12.63
C TRP A 174 2.10 24.64 12.21
N LEU A 175 2.57 24.75 10.97
CA LEU A 175 3.25 25.94 10.43
C LEU A 175 2.31 26.92 9.70
N ALA A 176 1.05 26.54 9.47
CA ALA A 176 0.07 27.28 8.67
C ALA A 176 -0.22 28.70 9.17
N CYS A 177 -0.35 28.87 10.49
CA CYS A 177 -0.71 30.15 11.09
C CYS A 177 0.54 30.84 11.62
N GLY A 178 1.00 31.87 10.92
CA GLY A 178 2.10 32.72 11.36
C GLY A 178 1.65 33.80 12.35
N ILE A 179 2.59 34.31 13.17
CA ILE A 179 2.42 35.53 13.97
C ILE A 179 2.55 36.73 13.01
N SER A 180 1.62 36.92 12.09
CA SER A 180 1.60 38.11 11.24
C SER A 180 1.00 39.27 12.05
N PRO A 181 1.72 40.39 12.26
CA PRO A 181 1.18 41.57 12.95
C PRO A 181 0.23 42.39 12.07
N LEU A 182 0.08 42.06 10.78
CA LEU A 182 -0.65 42.85 9.78
C LEU A 182 -1.90 42.13 9.22
N SER A 183 -1.93 40.80 9.25
CA SER A 183 -3.09 40.03 8.80
C SER A 183 -4.11 39.90 9.92
N LYS A 184 -5.39 40.04 9.56
CA LYS A 184 -6.51 39.88 10.51
C LYS A 184 -6.37 38.50 11.17
N ARG A 185 -6.75 38.42 12.44
CA ARG A 185 -6.61 37.32 13.43
C ARG A 185 -6.99 35.89 12.97
N ASN A 186 -7.43 35.70 11.72
CA ASN A 186 -8.09 34.50 11.20
C ASN A 186 -7.52 33.97 9.87
N GLU A 187 -6.60 34.65 9.18
CA GLU A 187 -6.10 34.14 7.89
C GLU A 187 -4.84 33.30 8.10
N CYS A 188 -4.91 32.00 7.81
CA CYS A 188 -3.76 31.09 7.80
C CYS A 188 -3.46 30.67 6.37
N ASN A 189 -2.20 30.78 5.94
CA ASN A 189 -1.80 30.37 4.60
C ASN A 189 -1.58 28.86 4.59
N ILE A 190 -2.60 28.11 4.18
CA ILE A 190 -2.51 26.66 4.09
C ILE A 190 -2.35 26.28 2.62
N PRO A 191 -1.29 25.54 2.22
CA PRO A 191 -1.17 25.04 0.87
C PRO A 191 -2.22 23.94 0.63
N PHE A 192 -3.46 24.35 0.36
CA PHE A 192 -4.66 23.51 0.31
C PHE A 192 -4.51 22.31 -0.64
N THR A 193 -4.02 22.53 -1.85
CA THR A 193 -3.78 21.47 -2.84
C THR A 193 -2.78 20.42 -2.33
N LEU A 194 -1.74 20.85 -1.61
CA LEU A 194 -0.72 19.96 -1.07
C LEU A 194 -1.26 19.17 0.13
N TYR A 195 -2.07 19.82 0.98
CA TYR A 195 -2.81 19.14 2.04
C TYR A 195 -3.73 18.05 1.48
N TRP A 196 -4.48 18.37 0.42
CA TRP A 196 -5.43 17.46 -0.20
C TRP A 196 -4.72 16.24 -0.83
N THR A 197 -3.62 16.45 -1.55
CA THR A 197 -2.83 15.35 -2.11
C THR A 197 -2.23 14.43 -1.04
N PHE A 198 -1.75 14.99 0.08
CA PHE A 198 -1.33 14.17 1.21
C PHE A 198 -2.49 13.45 1.89
N SER A 199 -3.68 14.03 1.92
CA SER A 199 -4.87 13.34 2.44
C SER A 199 -5.17 12.11 1.60
N VAL A 200 -5.10 12.23 0.27
CA VAL A 200 -5.25 11.08 -0.62
C VAL A 200 -4.21 10.01 -0.32
N GLY A 201 -2.94 10.38 -0.28
CA GLY A 201 -1.85 9.45 0.02
C GLY A 201 -1.98 8.75 1.38
N ARG A 202 -2.42 9.50 2.40
CA ARG A 202 -2.62 9.00 3.77
C ARG A 202 -3.77 8.00 3.85
N THR A 203 -4.88 8.24 3.14
CA THR A 203 -6.06 7.36 3.23
C THR A 203 -5.97 6.16 2.30
N VAL A 204 -5.50 6.34 1.06
CA VAL A 204 -5.46 5.26 0.06
C VAL A 204 -4.19 4.41 0.17
N GLY A 205 -3.10 5.01 0.66
CA GLY A 205 -1.78 4.36 0.74
C GLY A 205 -1.84 3.03 1.50
N PRO A 206 -2.34 2.98 2.75
CA PRO A 206 -2.44 1.73 3.50
C PRO A 206 -3.29 0.66 2.79
N LEU A 207 -4.36 1.05 2.09
CA LEU A 207 -5.21 0.13 1.34
C LEU A 207 -4.48 -0.48 0.13
N LEU A 208 -3.79 0.37 -0.65
CA LEU A 208 -2.97 -0.07 -1.78
C LEU A 208 -1.81 -0.97 -1.33
N ALA A 209 -1.16 -0.63 -0.22
CA ALA A 209 -0.10 -1.44 0.35
C ALA A 209 -0.58 -2.85 0.72
N LEU A 210 -1.78 -2.98 1.30
CA LEU A 210 -2.39 -4.29 1.57
C LEU A 210 -2.77 -5.02 0.27
N TRP A 211 -3.32 -4.31 -0.72
CA TRP A 211 -3.64 -4.89 -2.02
C TRP A 211 -2.41 -5.45 -2.75
N CYS A 212 -1.24 -4.82 -2.59
CA CYS A 212 0.04 -5.31 -3.09
C CYS A 212 0.45 -6.69 -2.55
N ILE A 213 -0.05 -7.08 -1.38
CA ILE A 213 0.20 -8.39 -0.75
C ILE A 213 -0.75 -9.46 -1.29
N ALA A 214 -1.92 -9.07 -1.82
CA ALA A 214 -2.97 -9.96 -2.27
C ALA A 214 -2.50 -11.10 -3.20
N PRO A 215 -1.63 -10.87 -4.21
CA PRO A 215 -1.14 -11.95 -5.07
C PRO A 215 -0.40 -13.05 -4.31
N VAL A 216 0.33 -12.70 -3.26
CA VAL A 216 1.07 -13.66 -2.44
C VAL A 216 0.10 -14.48 -1.60
N LEU A 217 -0.92 -13.86 -1.01
CA LEU A 217 -1.95 -14.55 -0.22
C LEU A 217 -2.75 -15.54 -1.08
N ASP A 218 -3.14 -15.13 -2.29
CA ASP A 218 -3.81 -15.97 -3.27
C ASP A 218 -2.98 -17.24 -3.57
N ILE A 219 -1.68 -17.09 -3.86
CA ILE A 219 -0.78 -18.21 -4.13
C ILE A 219 -0.63 -19.14 -2.91
N MET A 220 -0.41 -18.58 -1.71
CA MET A 220 -0.16 -19.35 -0.49
C MET A 220 -1.35 -20.20 -0.06
N GLN A 221 -2.57 -19.71 -0.32
CA GLN A 221 -3.80 -20.34 0.13
C GLN A 221 -4.50 -21.12 -0.98
N GLY A 222 -3.90 -21.19 -2.17
CA GLY A 222 -4.50 -21.85 -3.33
C GLY A 222 -5.76 -21.14 -3.84
N ASN A 223 -5.93 -19.87 -3.49
CA ASN A 223 -7.05 -19.06 -3.93
C ASN A 223 -6.67 -18.35 -5.23
N ARG A 224 -7.56 -18.36 -6.23
CA ARG A 224 -7.24 -17.80 -7.56
C ARG A 224 -7.10 -16.27 -7.55
N PHE A 225 -8.15 -15.58 -7.10
CA PHE A 225 -8.27 -14.11 -7.14
C PHE A 225 -8.98 -13.55 -5.91
N TYR A 226 -9.22 -14.37 -4.89
CA TYR A 226 -10.07 -14.01 -3.75
C TYR A 226 -9.51 -12.78 -3.02
N TRP A 227 -8.22 -12.80 -2.68
CA TRP A 227 -7.58 -11.72 -1.94
C TRP A 227 -7.44 -10.46 -2.79
N LYS A 228 -7.14 -10.61 -4.09
CA LYS A 228 -7.05 -9.48 -5.02
C LYS A 228 -8.37 -8.72 -5.11
N ILE A 229 -9.49 -9.45 -5.18
CA ILE A 229 -10.82 -8.85 -5.24
C ILE A 229 -11.14 -8.23 -3.89
N LEU A 230 -11.03 -9.02 -2.81
CA LEU A 230 -11.43 -8.59 -1.46
C LEU A 230 -10.69 -7.33 -0.99
N LEU A 231 -9.37 -7.27 -1.16
CA LEU A 231 -8.56 -6.11 -0.79
C LEU A 231 -8.65 -4.98 -1.82
N GLY A 232 -9.11 -5.26 -3.03
CA GLY A 232 -9.36 -4.28 -4.08
C GLY A 232 -10.66 -3.49 -3.89
N VAL A 233 -11.67 -4.07 -3.25
CA VAL A 233 -12.96 -3.39 -2.98
C VAL A 233 -12.78 -2.04 -2.27
N PRO A 234 -12.10 -1.92 -1.11
CA PRO A 234 -11.96 -0.64 -0.44
C PRO A 234 -11.21 0.39 -1.29
N VAL A 235 -10.19 -0.04 -2.05
CA VAL A 235 -9.46 0.83 -2.99
C VAL A 235 -10.41 1.37 -4.07
N PHE A 236 -11.25 0.50 -4.64
CA PHE A 236 -12.22 0.89 -5.66
C PHE A 236 -13.25 1.89 -5.12
N VAL A 237 -13.85 1.59 -3.96
CA VAL A 237 -14.83 2.49 -3.31
C VAL A 237 -14.20 3.86 -3.02
N TYR A 238 -12.95 3.87 -2.56
CA TYR A 238 -12.21 5.11 -2.35
C TYR A 238 -12.05 5.94 -3.62
N ILE A 239 -11.59 5.33 -4.72
CA ILE A 239 -11.39 6.02 -6.01
C ILE A 239 -12.72 6.60 -6.51
N VAL A 240 -13.82 5.84 -6.40
CA VAL A 240 -15.16 6.32 -6.76
C VAL A 240 -15.56 7.51 -5.87
N GLY A 241 -15.29 7.47 -4.56
CA GLY A 241 -15.60 8.57 -3.66
C GLY A 241 -14.83 9.84 -3.98
N VAL A 242 -13.52 9.73 -4.22
CA VAL A 242 -12.68 10.87 -4.58
C VAL A 242 -13.07 11.45 -5.94
N THR A 243 -13.37 10.61 -6.93
CA THR A 243 -13.81 11.10 -8.24
C THR A 243 -15.14 11.85 -8.15
N LEU A 244 -16.08 11.38 -7.32
CA LEU A 244 -17.33 12.11 -7.05
C LEU A 244 -17.07 13.47 -6.37
N LEU A 245 -16.18 13.49 -5.36
CA LEU A 245 -15.78 14.73 -4.67
C LEU A 245 -15.15 15.77 -5.61
N VAL A 246 -14.42 15.32 -6.64
CA VAL A 246 -13.74 16.22 -7.59
C VAL A 246 -14.67 16.71 -8.70
N VAL A 247 -15.63 15.87 -9.13
CA VAL A 247 -16.46 16.16 -10.31
C VAL A 247 -17.70 17.00 -9.98
N ASP A 248 -18.21 16.95 -8.75
CA ASP A 248 -19.49 17.58 -8.40
C ASP A 248 -19.43 18.28 -7.03
N GLU A 249 -19.33 19.62 -7.02
CA GLU A 249 -19.38 20.47 -5.82
C GLU A 249 -20.68 20.28 -5.00
N SER A 250 -21.79 19.97 -5.67
CA SER A 250 -23.08 19.69 -5.01
C SER A 250 -23.13 18.32 -4.33
N SER A 251 -22.08 17.51 -4.51
CA SER A 251 -22.00 16.14 -4.02
C SER A 251 -21.14 15.96 -2.77
N SER A 252 -20.70 17.04 -2.10
CA SER A 252 -19.88 16.97 -0.88
C SER A 252 -20.46 15.98 0.16
N GLU A 253 -21.78 16.02 0.40
CA GLU A 253 -22.48 15.06 1.26
C GLU A 253 -22.39 13.60 0.75
N ARG A 254 -22.44 13.39 -0.56
CA ARG A 254 -22.28 12.06 -1.18
C ARG A 254 -20.83 11.58 -1.09
N GLY A 255 -19.86 12.48 -1.20
CA GLY A 255 -18.45 12.18 -1.05
C GLY A 255 -18.11 11.66 0.36
N TYR A 256 -18.68 12.28 1.40
CA TYR A 256 -18.57 11.79 2.78
C TYR A 256 -19.20 10.41 2.96
N LEU A 257 -20.37 10.18 2.35
CA LEU A 257 -21.03 8.88 2.38
C LEU A 257 -20.19 7.80 1.71
N VAL A 258 -19.56 8.09 0.56
CA VAL A 258 -18.71 7.11 -0.13
C VAL A 258 -17.40 6.85 0.62
N TYR A 259 -16.83 7.86 1.29
CA TYR A 259 -15.68 7.65 2.17
C TYR A 259 -16.04 6.79 3.40
N TRP A 260 -17.21 7.00 3.99
CA TRP A 260 -17.73 6.11 5.03
C TRP A 260 -17.89 4.67 4.52
N CYS A 261 -18.46 4.50 3.32
CA CYS A 261 -18.53 3.20 2.66
C CYS A 261 -17.14 2.57 2.44
N CYS A 262 -16.12 3.36 2.14
CA CYS A 262 -14.74 2.89 2.04
C CYS A 262 -14.23 2.36 3.39
N CYS A 263 -14.43 3.09 4.48
CA CYS A 263 -14.05 2.64 5.82
C CYS A 263 -14.79 1.34 6.21
N CYS A 264 -16.08 1.23 5.90
CA CYS A 264 -16.85 0.01 6.11
C CYS A 264 -16.32 -1.16 5.27
N ALA A 265 -16.05 -0.93 3.98
CA ALA A 265 -15.46 -1.92 3.09
C ALA A 265 -14.08 -2.38 3.58
N ALA A 266 -13.25 -1.45 4.08
CA ALA A 266 -11.96 -1.74 4.67
C ALA A 266 -12.12 -2.66 5.89
N LEU A 267 -12.99 -2.31 6.84
CA LEU A 267 -13.27 -3.16 8.01
C LEU A 267 -13.71 -4.57 7.62
N VAL A 268 -14.67 -4.68 6.69
CA VAL A 268 -15.18 -5.98 6.21
C VAL A 268 -14.07 -6.80 5.52
N SER A 269 -13.18 -6.15 4.77
CA SER A 269 -12.05 -6.83 4.10
C SER A 269 -10.91 -7.19 5.06
N TRP A 270 -10.71 -6.44 6.15
CA TRP A 270 -9.61 -6.63 7.09
C TRP A 270 -9.89 -7.74 8.10
N VAL A 271 -11.14 -7.97 8.49
CA VAL A 271 -11.52 -9.10 9.35
C VAL A 271 -11.02 -10.45 8.80
N PRO A 272 -11.38 -10.87 7.58
CA PRO A 272 -10.91 -12.12 7.01
C PRO A 272 -9.38 -12.11 6.81
N LEU A 273 -8.78 -10.96 6.48
CA LEU A 273 -7.33 -10.82 6.36
C LEU A 273 -6.63 -11.14 7.68
N ILE A 274 -7.05 -10.51 8.79
CA ILE A 274 -6.47 -10.72 10.12
C ILE A 274 -6.68 -12.18 10.56
N VAL A 275 -7.89 -12.72 10.40
CA VAL A 275 -8.18 -14.14 10.71
C VAL A 275 -7.29 -15.08 9.90
N SER A 276 -7.06 -14.76 8.64
CA SER A 276 -6.17 -15.51 7.76
C SER A 276 -4.71 -15.44 8.23
N CYS A 277 -4.23 -14.25 8.60
CA CYS A 277 -2.89 -14.05 9.16
C CYS A 277 -2.68 -14.81 10.48
N ILE A 278 -3.70 -14.90 11.35
CA ILE A 278 -3.63 -15.67 12.59
C ILE A 278 -3.44 -17.16 12.30
N LYS A 279 -4.12 -17.69 11.27
CA LYS A 279 -4.04 -19.11 10.87
C LYS A 279 -2.78 -19.42 10.04
N GLN A 280 -2.07 -18.39 9.56
CA GLN A 280 -0.96 -18.55 8.64
C GLN A 280 0.29 -19.07 9.35
N ARG A 281 0.66 -20.32 9.03
CA ARG A 281 1.96 -20.88 9.44
C ARG A 281 3.10 -20.16 8.70
N TRP A 282 4.27 -20.11 9.32
CA TRP A 282 5.45 -19.55 8.67
C TRP A 282 5.74 -20.29 7.37
N PHE A 283 6.08 -19.52 6.34
CA PHE A 283 6.42 -20.05 5.03
C PHE A 283 7.65 -19.31 4.49
N GLN A 284 8.39 -19.99 3.63
CA GLN A 284 9.43 -19.39 2.81
C GLN A 284 9.22 -19.90 1.39
N VAL A 285 8.63 -19.06 0.54
CA VAL A 285 8.45 -19.38 -0.88
C VAL A 285 9.43 -18.50 -1.63
N VAL A 286 10.45 -19.13 -2.20
CA VAL A 286 11.34 -18.47 -3.14
C VAL A 286 10.76 -18.73 -4.53
N PHE A 287 10.17 -17.70 -5.14
CA PHE A 287 9.83 -17.77 -6.56
C PHE A 287 11.15 -17.84 -7.35
N THR A 288 11.54 -19.03 -7.78
CA THR A 288 12.71 -19.20 -8.64
C THR A 288 12.31 -18.90 -10.09
N PRO A 289 13.08 -18.07 -10.82
CA PRO A 289 12.90 -17.96 -12.26
C PRO A 289 13.16 -19.32 -12.88
N LYS A 290 12.27 -19.78 -13.76
CA LYS A 290 12.41 -21.05 -14.46
C LYS A 290 13.68 -20.97 -15.32
N ARG A 291 14.73 -21.74 -15.00
CA ARG A 291 15.94 -21.77 -15.82
C ARG A 291 15.63 -22.48 -17.13
N HIS A 292 15.84 -21.77 -18.24
CA HIS A 292 15.89 -22.38 -19.56
C HIS A 292 17.16 -23.21 -19.67
N LYS A 293 17.03 -24.48 -20.06
CA LYS A 293 18.13 -25.21 -20.69
C LYS A 293 18.11 -24.80 -22.15
N GLU A 294 19.23 -24.26 -22.62
CA GLU A 294 19.52 -24.01 -24.03
C GLU A 294 19.51 -25.32 -24.83
#